data_AF-A0A0K0Y547-F1
#
_entry.id   AF-A0A0K0Y547-F1
#
_cell.length_a   1.000
_cell.length_b   1.000
_cell.length_c   1.000
_cell.angle_alpha   90.00
_cell.angle_beta   90.00
_cell.angle_gamma   90.00
#
_symmetry.space_group_name_H-M   'P 1'
#
loop_
_entity.id
_entity.type
_entity.pdbx_description
1 polymer ?
#
loop_
_entity_poly.entity_id
_entity_poly.type
_entity_poly.pdbx_seq_one_letter_code
_entity_poly.pdbx_strand_id
1 'polypeptide(L)'
;MTSTYPSHQLPRLAGAFYLAIACVGGFSIGYVPQAIVVTGDAATTATNLSANLGLFKLGVLADIFVILFEVALTAILFVMFKKVSPVLSSTAMIARAGMAIVMGLNVLIWVMPLTFLDDLSGRAAEMMMLFDAHALGIFVWQLFFGVHLLALGAAILRSDLAPKLLGWGLFIGAFGYLVQGIAKLMFVEIAALNYAIIGLLVIVTLAELSFAVWLLIWGPKRFASAQR
;
A
#
# COMPACT_ATOMS: atom_id res chain seq x y z
N MET A 1 27.81 3.95 20.75
CA MET A 1 26.74 4.94 20.55
C MET A 1 25.40 4.27 20.83
N THR A 2 24.89 4.42 22.04
CA THR A 2 23.55 3.96 22.44
C THR A 2 22.52 4.92 21.87
N SER A 3 21.76 4.45 20.88
CA SER A 3 20.71 5.24 20.23
C SER A 3 19.55 5.49 21.22
N THR A 4 19.41 6.74 21.63
CA THR A 4 18.38 7.31 22.53
C THR A 4 17.04 7.53 21.82
N TYR A 5 16.48 6.50 21.17
CA TYR A 5 15.05 6.54 20.82
C TYR A 5 14.26 5.89 21.95
N PRO A 6 13.17 6.51 22.45
CA PRO A 6 12.27 5.84 23.38
C PRO A 6 11.61 4.66 22.65
N SER A 7 12.25 3.50 22.78
CA SER A 7 11.98 2.29 21.99
C SER A 7 10.57 1.72 22.16
N HIS A 8 9.86 2.16 23.20
CA HIS A 8 8.48 1.77 23.49
C HIS A 8 7.43 2.48 22.62
N GLN A 9 7.75 3.63 22.02
CA GLN A 9 6.77 4.39 21.22
C GLN A 9 6.72 3.98 19.75
N LEU A 10 7.80 3.40 19.23
CA LEU A 10 7.91 2.98 17.83
C LEU A 10 6.81 2.01 17.40
N PRO A 11 6.45 0.94 18.16
CA PRO A 11 5.36 0.06 17.77
C PRO A 11 4.01 0.79 17.68
N ARG A 12 3.75 1.71 18.62
CA ARG A 12 2.50 2.47 18.63
C ARG A 12 2.40 3.40 17.41
N LEU A 13 3.51 4.07 17.08
CA LEU A 13 3.59 4.94 15.90
C LEU A 13 3.44 4.14 14.60
N ALA A 14 4.07 2.96 14.51
CA ALA A 14 3.91 2.06 13.37
C ALA A 14 2.44 1.64 13.19
N GLY A 15 1.78 1.21 14.27
CA GLY A 15 0.35 0.86 14.24
C GLY A 15 -0.53 2.03 13.81
N ALA A 16 -0.25 3.25 14.30
CA ALA A 16 -0.99 4.45 13.91
C ALA A 16 -0.81 4.78 12.42
N PHE A 17 0.41 4.71 11.89
CA PHE A 17 0.66 4.94 10.47
C PHE A 17 0.00 3.89 9.59
N TYR A 18 0.04 2.60 9.95
CA TYR A 18 -0.68 1.56 9.23
C TYR A 18 -2.19 1.87 9.11
N LEU A 19 -2.83 2.22 10.22
CA LEU A 19 -4.27 2.53 10.21
C LEU A 19 -4.56 3.81 9.43
N ALA A 20 -3.71 4.84 9.56
CA ALA A 20 -3.84 6.06 8.78
C ALA A 20 -3.73 5.77 7.27
N ILE A 21 -2.74 4.97 6.85
CA ILE A 21 -2.58 4.53 5.46
C ILE A 21 -3.81 3.74 4.99
N ALA A 22 -4.31 2.80 5.79
CA ALA A 22 -5.49 2.00 5.42
C ALA A 22 -6.73 2.87 5.21
N CYS A 23 -6.99 3.82 6.11
CA CYS A 23 -8.14 4.72 5.99
C CYS A 23 -7.98 5.72 4.85
N VAL A 24 -6.83 6.40 4.77
CA VAL A 24 -6.58 7.45 3.77
C VAL A 24 -6.42 6.85 2.37
N GLY A 25 -5.70 5.74 2.25
CA GLY A 25 -5.52 4.99 1.00
C GLY A 25 -6.81 4.32 0.54
N GLY A 26 -7.63 3.80 1.46
CA GLY A 26 -8.98 3.31 1.11
C GLY A 26 -9.85 4.40 0.48
N PHE A 27 -9.74 5.63 0.97
CA PHE A 27 -10.39 6.79 0.36
C PHE A 27 -9.78 7.15 -1.01
N SER A 28 -8.46 7.34 -1.10
CA SER A 28 -7.82 7.84 -2.32
C SER A 28 -7.73 6.82 -3.46
N ILE A 29 -7.49 5.55 -3.16
CA ILE A 29 -7.33 4.48 -4.16
C ILE A 29 -8.65 3.74 -4.40
N GLY A 30 -9.48 3.59 -3.36
CA GLY A 30 -10.75 2.88 -3.44
C GLY A 30 -11.91 3.75 -3.90
N TYR A 31 -12.20 4.83 -3.17
CA TYR A 31 -13.41 5.63 -3.39
C TYR A 31 -13.27 6.66 -4.51
N VAL A 32 -12.19 7.46 -4.52
CA VAL A 32 -12.05 8.57 -5.48
C VAL A 32 -12.07 8.08 -6.94
N PRO A 33 -11.33 7.02 -7.35
CA PRO A 33 -11.39 6.53 -8.72
C PRO A 33 -12.79 6.06 -9.14
N GLN A 34 -13.55 5.43 -8.24
CA GLN A 34 -14.93 4.99 -8.53
C GLN A 34 -15.89 6.15 -8.78
N ALA A 35 -15.65 7.30 -8.15
CA ALA A 35 -16.46 8.50 -8.36
C ALA A 35 -16.12 9.25 -9.67
N ILE A 36 -14.96 8.97 -10.27
CA ILE A 36 -14.41 9.73 -11.39
C ILE A 36 -14.38 8.90 -12.68
N VAL A 37 -13.82 7.69 -12.62
CA VAL A 37 -13.46 6.91 -13.80
C VAL A 37 -14.55 5.90 -14.13
N VAL A 38 -15.07 5.96 -15.35
CA VAL A 38 -15.96 4.96 -15.93
C VAL A 38 -15.19 4.17 -16.98
N THR A 39 -14.90 2.91 -16.69
CA THR A 39 -14.11 2.05 -17.58
C THR A 39 -14.71 1.98 -18.98
N GLY A 40 -13.91 2.32 -19.99
CA GLY A 40 -14.32 2.34 -21.41
C GLY A 40 -15.13 3.57 -21.85
N ASP A 41 -15.47 4.50 -20.95
CA ASP A 41 -16.24 5.71 -21.27
C ASP A 41 -15.48 6.99 -20.91
N ALA A 42 -14.70 7.47 -21.87
CA ALA A 42 -13.88 8.67 -21.73
C ALA A 42 -14.73 9.95 -21.58
N ALA A 43 -15.87 10.03 -22.25
CA ALA A 43 -16.73 11.22 -22.23
C ALA A 43 -17.41 11.40 -20.86
N THR A 44 -17.96 10.31 -20.31
CA THR A 44 -18.53 10.33 -18.96
C THR A 44 -17.45 10.57 -17.91
N THR A 45 -16.27 9.96 -18.06
CA THR A 45 -15.13 10.20 -17.16
C THR A 45 -14.71 11.69 -17.15
N ALA A 46 -14.68 12.35 -18.32
CA ALA A 46 -14.33 13.77 -18.42
C ALA A 46 -15.36 14.66 -17.71
N THR A 47 -16.64 14.32 -17.91
CA THR A 47 -17.76 14.98 -17.24
C THR A 47 -17.67 14.81 -15.73
N ASN A 48 -17.42 13.60 -15.23
CA ASN A 48 -17.27 13.32 -13.81
C ASN A 48 -16.06 14.04 -13.19
N LEU A 49 -14.92 14.08 -13.88
CA LEU A 49 -13.73 14.79 -13.42
C LEU A 49 -14.01 16.29 -13.26
N SER A 50 -14.64 16.91 -14.26
CA SER A 50 -15.01 18.34 -14.19
C SER A 50 -15.99 18.63 -13.05
N ALA A 51 -17.00 17.78 -12.87
CA ALA A 51 -18.00 17.92 -11.82
C ALA A 51 -17.45 17.68 -10.40
N ASN A 52 -16.42 16.83 -10.26
CA ASN A 52 -15.88 16.39 -8.97
C ASN A 52 -14.42 16.81 -8.75
N LEU A 53 -13.99 17.92 -9.36
CA LEU A 53 -12.59 18.37 -9.33
C LEU A 53 -12.04 18.55 -7.89
N GLY A 54 -12.87 19.04 -6.97
CA GLY A 54 -12.49 19.19 -5.56
C GLY A 54 -12.22 17.85 -4.87
N LEU A 55 -13.08 16.84 -5.13
CA LEU A 55 -12.90 15.48 -4.63
C LEU A 55 -11.62 14.85 -5.21
N PHE A 56 -11.39 15.04 -6.51
CA PHE A 56 -10.18 14.55 -7.17
C PHE A 56 -8.91 15.12 -6.53
N LYS A 57 -8.84 16.44 -6.35
CA LYS A 57 -7.70 17.11 -5.68
C LYS A 57 -7.50 16.65 -4.24
N LEU A 58 -8.60 16.39 -3.51
CA LEU A 58 -8.53 15.82 -2.16
C LEU A 58 -7.98 14.40 -2.16
N GLY A 59 -8.35 13.58 -3.16
CA GLY A 59 -7.78 12.26 -3.39
C GLY A 59 -6.27 12.30 -3.63
N VAL A 60 -5.81 13.22 -4.49
CA VAL A 60 -4.38 13.46 -4.75
C VAL A 60 -3.63 13.84 -3.47
N LEU A 61 -4.21 14.74 -2.66
CA LEU A 61 -3.62 15.12 -1.37
C LEU A 61 -3.52 13.92 -0.42
N ALA A 62 -4.55 13.07 -0.39
CA ALA A 62 -4.57 11.84 0.38
C ALA A 62 -3.49 10.86 -0.08
N ASP A 63 -3.27 10.67 -1.39
CA ASP A 63 -2.16 9.84 -1.91
C ASP A 63 -0.78 10.36 -1.48
N ILE A 64 -0.59 11.69 -1.48
CA ILE A 64 0.65 12.31 -0.99
C ILE A 64 0.88 11.96 0.49
N PHE A 65 -0.15 12.07 1.33
CA PHE A 65 -0.04 11.69 2.74
C PHE A 65 0.25 10.20 2.92
N VAL A 66 -0.38 9.33 2.12
CA VAL A 66 -0.08 7.89 2.13
C VAL A 66 1.40 7.65 1.85
N ILE A 67 1.96 8.25 0.80
CA ILE A 67 3.39 8.09 0.46
C ILE A 67 4.30 8.56 1.60
N LEU A 68 4.00 9.69 2.24
CA LEU A 68 4.80 10.19 3.37
C LEU A 68 4.73 9.25 4.58
N PHE A 69 3.54 8.72 4.89
CA PHE A 69 3.38 7.74 5.96
C PHE A 69 4.07 6.41 5.62
N GLU A 70 4.06 5.99 4.36
CA GLU A 70 4.76 4.79 3.89
C GLU A 70 6.27 4.89 4.12
N VAL A 71 6.87 6.03 3.79
CA VAL A 71 8.31 6.27 4.05
C VAL A 71 8.62 6.23 5.55
N ALA A 72 7.81 6.90 6.37
CA ALA A 72 8.01 6.91 7.82
C ALA A 72 7.85 5.51 8.45
N LEU A 73 6.80 4.80 8.06
CA LEU A 73 6.50 3.44 8.51
C LEU A 73 7.60 2.46 8.11
N THR A 74 8.12 2.59 6.88
CA THR A 74 9.24 1.77 6.37
C THR A 74 10.46 1.87 7.28
N ALA A 75 10.86 3.09 7.67
CA ALA A 75 11.99 3.31 8.57
C ALA A 75 11.74 2.72 9.97
N ILE A 76 10.53 2.88 10.50
CA ILE A 76 10.16 2.35 11.83
C ILE A 76 10.22 0.82 11.84
N LEU A 77 9.60 0.16 10.86
CA LEU A 77 9.60 -1.30 10.77
C LEU A 77 11.01 -1.85 10.61
N PHE A 78 11.86 -1.20 9.81
CA PHE A 78 13.26 -1.58 9.70
C PHE A 78 13.97 -1.55 11.07
N VAL A 79 13.82 -0.47 11.83
CA VAL A 79 14.45 -0.35 13.16
C VAL A 79 13.91 -1.41 14.13
N MET A 80 12.62 -1.74 14.05
CA MET A 80 11.98 -2.73 14.90
C MET A 80 12.46 -4.16 14.64
N PHE A 81 12.63 -4.55 13.37
CA PHE A 81 12.93 -5.94 13.00
C PHE A 81 14.41 -6.21 12.65
N LYS A 82 15.26 -5.18 12.52
CA LYS A 82 16.69 -5.36 12.17
C LYS A 82 17.46 -6.29 13.11
N LYS A 83 17.09 -6.32 14.40
CA LYS A 83 17.73 -7.21 15.40
C LYS A 83 17.31 -8.68 15.26
N VAL A 84 16.15 -8.94 14.66
CA VAL A 84 15.66 -10.31 14.40
C VAL A 84 16.40 -10.90 13.21
N SER A 85 16.43 -10.16 12.10
CA SER A 85 17.19 -10.55 10.91
C SER A 85 17.52 -9.30 10.10
N PRO A 86 18.80 -8.89 10.03
CA PRO A 86 19.22 -7.75 9.21
C PRO A 86 18.84 -7.93 7.74
N VAL A 87 18.95 -9.16 7.23
CA VAL A 87 18.60 -9.50 5.84
C VAL A 87 17.11 -9.30 5.59
N LEU A 88 16.23 -10.00 6.33
CA LEU A 88 14.77 -9.88 6.10
C LEU A 88 14.28 -8.45 6.33
N SER A 89 14.77 -7.78 7.37
CA SER A 89 14.41 -6.40 7.66
C SER A 89 14.85 -5.44 6.55
N SER A 90 16.04 -5.64 5.97
CA SER A 90 16.51 -4.82 4.84
C SER A 90 15.74 -5.13 3.57
N THR A 91 15.43 -6.40 3.28
CA THR A 91 14.57 -6.79 2.15
C THR A 91 13.20 -6.14 2.25
N ALA A 92 12.57 -6.21 3.42
CA ALA A 92 11.28 -5.59 3.68
C ALA A 92 11.35 -4.06 3.49
N MET A 93 12.41 -3.42 3.97
CA MET A 93 12.64 -1.99 3.83
C MET A 93 12.83 -1.56 2.38
N ILE A 94 13.73 -2.22 1.64
CA ILE A 94 14.03 -1.92 0.23
C ILE A 94 12.78 -2.10 -0.62
N ALA A 95 12.05 -3.20 -0.40
CA ALA A 95 10.82 -3.47 -1.13
C ALA A 95 9.75 -2.39 -0.85
N ARG A 96 9.51 -2.03 0.43
CA ARG A 96 8.52 -1.00 0.79
C ARG A 96 8.93 0.40 0.31
N ALA A 97 10.21 0.73 0.34
CA ALA A 97 10.73 1.97 -0.25
C ALA A 97 10.57 1.99 -1.78
N GLY A 98 10.85 0.88 -2.46
CA GLY A 98 10.61 0.71 -3.90
C GLY A 98 9.14 0.91 -4.26
N MET A 99 8.22 0.34 -3.46
CA MET A 99 6.78 0.58 -3.59
C MET A 99 6.46 2.08 -3.50
N ALA A 100 6.92 2.78 -2.45
CA ALA A 100 6.62 4.20 -2.26
C ALA A 100 7.15 5.07 -3.42
N ILE A 101 8.30 4.73 -3.99
CA ILE A 101 8.83 5.40 -5.19
C ILE A 101 7.91 5.19 -6.39
N VAL A 102 7.49 3.95 -6.66
CA VAL A 102 6.56 3.65 -7.76
C VAL A 102 5.21 4.33 -7.53
N MET A 103 4.70 4.36 -6.29
CA MET A 103 3.49 5.11 -5.94
C MET A 103 3.64 6.60 -6.27
N GLY A 104 4.77 7.23 -5.93
CA GLY A 104 5.03 8.63 -6.26
C GLY A 104 5.03 8.90 -7.77
N LEU A 105 5.66 8.02 -8.55
CA LEU A 105 5.60 8.09 -10.02
C LEU A 105 4.17 7.87 -10.53
N ASN A 106 3.41 6.99 -9.89
CA ASN A 106 2.03 6.71 -10.28
C ASN A 106 1.11 7.91 -10.00
N VAL A 107 1.30 8.61 -8.88
CA VAL A 107 0.56 9.85 -8.57
C VAL A 107 0.83 10.92 -9.63
N LEU A 108 2.06 11.01 -10.16
CA LEU A 108 2.34 11.91 -11.28
C LEU A 108 1.44 11.58 -12.48
N ILE A 109 1.29 10.30 -12.82
CA ILE A 109 0.38 9.86 -13.90
C ILE A 109 -1.07 10.21 -13.57
N TRP A 110 -1.48 9.98 -12.32
CA TRP A 110 -2.83 10.26 -11.85
C TRP A 110 -3.20 11.74 -12.03
N VAL A 111 -2.30 12.68 -11.76
CA VAL A 111 -2.59 14.12 -11.85
C VAL A 111 -2.48 14.71 -13.26
N MET A 112 -1.85 14.03 -14.22
CA MET A 112 -1.64 14.55 -15.58
C MET A 112 -2.93 15.00 -16.30
N PRO A 113 -4.09 14.33 -16.13
CA PRO A 113 -5.39 14.83 -16.62
C PRO A 113 -5.73 16.27 -16.26
N LEU A 114 -5.23 16.79 -15.13
CA LEU A 114 -5.46 18.19 -14.74
C LEU A 114 -4.80 19.20 -15.67
N THR A 115 -3.87 18.76 -16.52
CA THR A 115 -3.28 19.61 -17.57
C THR A 115 -4.22 19.84 -18.75
N PHE A 116 -5.34 19.11 -18.83
CA PHE A 116 -6.32 19.20 -19.91
C PHE A 116 -7.63 19.89 -19.47
N LEU A 117 -7.68 20.53 -18.31
CA LEU A 117 -8.94 21.09 -17.77
C LEU A 117 -9.65 22.06 -18.73
N ASP A 118 -8.89 22.79 -19.55
CA ASP A 118 -9.45 23.74 -20.52
C ASP A 118 -10.07 23.06 -21.76
N ASP A 119 -9.76 21.79 -22.01
CA ASP A 119 -10.25 21.01 -23.16
C ASP A 119 -10.40 19.51 -22.84
N LEU A 120 -11.15 19.20 -21.77
CA LEU A 120 -11.33 17.81 -21.34
C LEU A 120 -12.05 16.95 -22.39
N SER A 121 -13.01 17.54 -23.11
CA SER A 121 -13.77 16.82 -24.15
C SER A 121 -12.91 16.52 -25.38
N GLY A 122 -12.07 17.46 -25.82
CA GLY A 122 -11.13 17.24 -26.93
C GLY A 122 -10.00 16.27 -26.59
N ARG A 123 -9.64 16.14 -25.32
CA ARG A 123 -8.54 15.29 -24.82
C ARG A 123 -9.01 14.08 -23.99
N ALA A 124 -10.27 13.68 -24.15
CA ALA A 124 -10.89 12.64 -23.33
C ALA A 124 -10.17 11.28 -23.47
N ALA A 125 -9.70 10.94 -24.69
CA ALA A 125 -8.99 9.71 -24.95
C ALA A 125 -7.61 9.67 -24.26
N GLU A 126 -6.85 10.76 -24.30
CA GLU A 126 -5.56 10.87 -23.63
C GLU A 126 -5.71 10.86 -22.11
N MET A 127 -6.73 11.53 -21.58
CA MET A 127 -7.07 11.46 -20.17
C MET A 127 -7.38 10.01 -19.74
N MET A 128 -8.21 9.31 -20.52
CA MET A 128 -8.56 7.92 -20.22
C MET A 128 -7.32 7.02 -20.23
N MET A 129 -6.44 7.19 -21.22
CA MET A 129 -5.16 6.47 -21.29
C MET A 129 -4.28 6.71 -20.05
N LEU A 130 -4.26 7.93 -19.50
CA LEU A 130 -3.53 8.26 -18.28
C LEU A 130 -4.15 7.56 -17.05
N PHE A 131 -5.48 7.52 -16.95
CA PHE A 131 -6.15 6.80 -15.86
C PHE A 131 -5.95 5.29 -15.94
N ASP A 132 -5.99 4.71 -17.14
CA ASP A 132 -5.69 3.28 -17.36
C ASP A 132 -4.22 2.98 -17.04
N ALA A 133 -3.28 3.85 -17.45
CA ALA A 133 -1.87 3.72 -17.10
C ALA A 133 -1.65 3.80 -15.58
N HIS A 134 -2.33 4.72 -14.90
CA HIS A 134 -2.30 4.81 -13.44
C HIS A 134 -2.83 3.52 -12.78
N ALA A 135 -3.93 2.96 -13.29
CA ALA A 135 -4.50 1.71 -12.78
C ALA A 135 -3.51 0.53 -12.92
N LEU A 136 -2.77 0.47 -14.04
CA LEU A 136 -1.69 -0.51 -14.20
C LEU A 136 -0.53 -0.28 -13.23
N GLY A 137 -0.18 0.97 -12.95
CA GLY A 137 0.86 1.32 -11.97
C GLY A 137 0.54 0.84 -10.55
N ILE A 138 -0.75 0.67 -10.21
CA ILE A 138 -1.18 0.03 -8.95
C ILE A 138 -0.66 -1.41 -8.86
N PHE A 139 -0.81 -2.15 -9.95
CA PHE A 139 -0.34 -3.53 -10.04
C PHE A 139 1.19 -3.62 -10.04
N VAL A 140 1.91 -2.58 -10.44
CA VAL A 140 3.38 -2.53 -10.35
C VAL A 140 3.83 -2.34 -8.90
N TRP A 141 3.34 -1.31 -8.19
CA TRP A 141 3.82 -1.07 -6.83
C TRP A 141 3.40 -2.19 -5.86
N GLN A 142 2.24 -2.84 -6.07
CA GLN A 142 1.83 -3.93 -5.19
C GLN A 142 2.75 -5.16 -5.26
N LEU A 143 3.52 -5.36 -6.34
CA LEU A 143 4.52 -6.43 -6.41
C LEU A 143 5.60 -6.23 -5.35
N PHE A 144 6.08 -4.99 -5.22
CA PHE A 144 7.01 -4.59 -4.18
C PHE A 144 6.39 -4.76 -2.79
N PHE A 145 5.09 -4.45 -2.66
CA PHE A 145 4.37 -4.69 -1.42
C PHE A 145 4.30 -6.16 -1.04
N GLY A 146 4.01 -7.05 -1.99
CA GLY A 146 4.04 -8.50 -1.76
C GLY A 146 5.41 -8.97 -1.24
N VAL A 147 6.50 -8.51 -1.84
CA VAL A 147 7.87 -8.82 -1.35
C VAL A 147 8.11 -8.29 0.07
N HIS A 148 7.65 -7.07 0.35
CA HIS A 148 7.72 -6.50 1.69
C HIS A 148 6.99 -7.39 2.72
N LEU A 149 5.76 -7.81 2.41
CA LEU A 149 4.93 -8.61 3.31
C LEU A 149 5.49 -10.02 3.52
N LEU A 150 6.07 -10.64 2.49
CA LEU A 150 6.80 -11.91 2.64
C LEU A 150 7.97 -11.77 3.61
N ALA A 151 8.80 -10.74 3.44
CA ALA A 151 9.96 -10.52 4.29
C ALA A 151 9.56 -10.17 5.74
N LEU A 152 8.55 -9.31 5.92
CA LEU A 152 8.02 -8.92 7.22
C LEU A 152 7.34 -10.11 7.93
N GLY A 153 6.50 -10.85 7.23
CA GLY A 153 5.84 -12.06 7.73
C GLY A 153 6.87 -13.09 8.20
N ALA A 154 7.92 -13.34 7.40
CA ALA A 154 9.02 -14.22 7.78
C ALA A 154 9.79 -13.72 9.01
N ALA A 155 10.02 -12.41 9.14
CA ALA A 155 10.66 -11.83 10.31
C ALA A 155 9.81 -11.99 11.59
N ILE A 156 8.48 -11.83 11.48
CA ILE A 156 7.55 -12.10 12.58
C ILE A 156 7.59 -13.58 12.95
N LEU A 157 7.56 -14.50 11.99
CA LEU A 157 7.60 -15.94 12.27
C LEU A 157 8.90 -16.41 12.95
N ARG A 158 10.01 -15.69 12.73
CA ARG A 158 11.32 -15.93 13.36
C ARG A 158 11.52 -15.23 14.70
N SER A 159 10.51 -14.55 15.22
CA SER A 159 10.59 -13.85 16.51
C SER A 159 9.31 -14.03 17.33
N ASP A 160 9.36 -13.63 18.60
CA ASP A 160 8.18 -13.54 19.46
C ASP A 160 7.72 -12.08 19.66
N LEU A 161 8.12 -11.21 18.73
CA LEU A 161 7.78 -9.78 18.75
C LEU A 161 6.33 -9.49 18.40
N ALA A 162 5.66 -10.40 17.67
CA ALA A 162 4.25 -10.32 17.32
C ALA A 162 3.66 -11.75 17.18
N PRO A 163 2.32 -11.91 17.23
CA PRO A 163 1.69 -13.22 17.09
C PRO A 163 2.05 -13.91 15.77
N LYS A 164 2.49 -15.17 15.84
CA LYS A 164 2.87 -15.95 14.66
C LYS A 164 1.72 -16.16 13.66
N LEU A 165 0.47 -16.15 14.14
CA LEU A 165 -0.71 -16.19 13.28
C LEU A 165 -0.73 -15.01 12.29
N LEU A 166 -0.38 -13.80 12.75
CA LEU A 166 -0.27 -12.63 11.88
C LEU A 166 0.89 -12.78 10.90
N GLY A 167 2.04 -13.29 11.36
CA GLY A 167 3.17 -13.59 10.50
C GLY A 167 2.82 -14.53 9.35
N TRP A 168 2.06 -15.60 9.61
CA TRP A 168 1.57 -16.51 8.58
C TRP A 168 0.56 -15.86 7.64
N GLY A 169 -0.39 -15.10 8.17
CA GLY A 169 -1.37 -14.38 7.35
C GLY A 169 -0.73 -13.39 6.38
N LEU A 170 0.27 -12.63 6.85
CA LEU A 170 1.05 -11.72 6.00
C LEU A 170 1.86 -12.49 4.94
N PHE A 171 2.56 -13.55 5.35
CA PHE A 171 3.42 -14.32 4.45
C PHE A 171 2.63 -15.03 3.35
N ILE A 172 1.56 -15.76 3.71
CA ILE A 172 0.77 -16.53 2.75
C ILE A 172 -0.07 -15.58 1.89
N GLY A 173 -0.72 -14.60 2.49
CA GLY A 173 -1.59 -13.70 1.74
C GLY A 173 -0.81 -12.76 0.80
N ALA A 174 0.48 -12.50 1.04
CA ALA A 174 1.33 -11.72 0.13
C ALA A 174 1.39 -12.29 -1.30
N PHE A 175 1.24 -13.61 -1.46
CA PHE A 175 1.15 -14.23 -2.78
C PHE A 175 -0.07 -13.73 -3.57
N GLY A 176 -1.14 -13.27 -2.91
CA GLY A 176 -2.28 -12.62 -3.56
C GLY A 176 -1.86 -11.39 -4.35
N TYR A 177 -1.08 -10.48 -3.75
CA TYR A 177 -0.54 -9.29 -4.42
C TYR A 177 0.41 -9.64 -5.57
N LEU A 178 1.30 -10.60 -5.34
CA LEU A 178 2.29 -11.01 -6.35
C LEU A 178 1.61 -11.61 -7.58
N VAL A 179 0.72 -12.59 -7.37
CA VAL A 179 0.03 -13.29 -8.45
C VAL A 179 -0.93 -12.35 -9.17
N GLN A 180 -1.68 -11.52 -8.44
CA GLN A 180 -2.57 -10.52 -9.05
C GLN A 180 -1.80 -9.51 -9.89
N GLY A 181 -0.67 -8.99 -9.37
CA GLY A 181 0.13 -8.00 -10.08
C GLY A 181 0.64 -8.55 -11.41
N ILE A 182 1.20 -9.77 -11.38
CA ILE A 182 1.69 -10.44 -12.59
C ILE A 182 0.53 -10.70 -13.55
N ALA A 183 -0.58 -11.29 -13.08
CA ALA A 183 -1.71 -11.63 -13.93
C ALA A 183 -2.31 -10.40 -14.62
N LYS A 184 -2.51 -9.30 -13.89
CA LYS A 184 -3.09 -8.06 -14.44
C LYS A 184 -2.13 -7.33 -15.38
N LEU A 185 -0.83 -7.29 -15.08
CA LEU A 185 0.17 -6.70 -15.99
C LEU A 185 0.38 -7.52 -17.27
N MET A 186 0.14 -8.83 -17.21
CA MET A 186 0.20 -9.72 -18.38
C MET A 186 -1.17 -9.88 -19.07
N PHE A 187 -2.21 -9.17 -18.63
CA PHE A 187 -3.58 -9.29 -19.14
C PHE A 187 -4.11 -10.74 -19.15
N VAL A 188 -3.71 -11.53 -18.15
CA VAL A 188 -4.18 -12.91 -17.97
C VAL A 188 -5.45 -12.91 -17.12
N GLU A 189 -6.55 -13.40 -17.68
CA GLU A 189 -7.83 -13.48 -16.99
C GLU A 189 -8.34 -14.92 -16.91
N ILE A 190 -8.20 -15.52 -15.74
CA ILE A 190 -8.65 -16.90 -15.45
C ILE A 190 -9.54 -16.85 -14.21
N ALA A 191 -10.82 -17.20 -14.35
CA ALA A 191 -11.80 -17.08 -13.25
C ALA A 191 -11.38 -17.85 -11.98
N ALA A 192 -10.90 -19.09 -12.14
CA ALA A 192 -10.41 -19.90 -11.01
C ALA A 192 -9.23 -19.24 -10.27
N LEU A 193 -8.32 -18.61 -11.02
CA LEU A 193 -7.17 -17.88 -10.45
C LEU A 193 -7.65 -16.64 -9.67
N ASN A 194 -8.65 -15.93 -10.19
CA ASN A 194 -9.21 -14.75 -9.52
C ASN A 194 -9.81 -15.07 -8.15
N TYR A 195 -10.53 -16.20 -7.99
CA TYR A 195 -11.05 -16.60 -6.68
C TYR A 195 -9.94 -16.89 -5.68
N ALA A 196 -8.86 -17.56 -6.10
CA ALA A 196 -7.70 -17.82 -5.26
C ALA A 196 -6.99 -16.53 -4.84
N ILE A 197 -6.81 -15.60 -5.79
CA ILE A 197 -6.24 -14.26 -5.53
C ILE A 197 -7.08 -13.53 -4.47
N ILE A 198 -8.40 -13.47 -4.64
CA ILE A 198 -9.30 -12.77 -3.71
C ILE A 198 -9.18 -13.38 -2.30
N GLY A 199 -9.17 -14.72 -2.19
CA GLY A 199 -8.97 -15.39 -0.91
C GLY A 199 -7.67 -15.01 -0.21
N LEU A 200 -6.55 -14.98 -0.96
CA LEU A 200 -5.25 -14.56 -0.43
C LEU A 200 -5.22 -13.09 -0.03
N LEU A 201 -5.83 -12.20 -0.83
CA LEU A 201 -5.94 -10.77 -0.53
C LEU A 201 -6.74 -10.53 0.75
N VAL A 202 -7.86 -11.23 0.95
CA VAL A 202 -8.64 -11.15 2.20
C VAL A 202 -7.78 -11.56 3.40
N ILE A 203 -7.02 -12.66 3.28
CA ILE A 203 -6.13 -13.13 4.35
C ILE A 203 -5.09 -12.07 4.71
N VAL A 204 -4.38 -11.50 3.74
CA VAL A 204 -3.35 -10.49 4.03
C VAL A 204 -3.95 -9.19 4.56
N THR A 205 -5.09 -8.72 4.04
CA THR A 205 -5.75 -7.51 4.55
C THR A 205 -6.16 -7.68 6.00
N LEU A 206 -6.77 -8.82 6.36
CA LEU A 206 -7.14 -9.11 7.75
C LEU A 206 -5.90 -9.20 8.65
N ALA A 207 -4.84 -9.87 8.18
CA ALA A 207 -3.60 -10.00 8.93
C ALA A 207 -2.90 -8.66 9.15
N GLU A 208 -2.87 -7.80 8.14
CA GLU A 208 -2.24 -6.48 8.20
C GLU A 208 -2.99 -5.51 9.10
N LEU A 209 -4.32 -5.40 8.96
CA LEU A 209 -5.14 -4.57 9.84
C LEU A 209 -5.05 -5.06 11.29
N SER A 210 -5.08 -6.38 11.50
CA SER A 210 -4.90 -6.97 12.83
C SER A 210 -3.50 -6.69 13.38
N PHE A 211 -2.46 -6.72 12.55
CA PHE A 211 -1.09 -6.38 12.93
C PHE A 211 -0.97 -4.89 13.30
N ALA A 212 -1.59 -4.00 12.55
CA ALA A 212 -1.64 -2.56 12.82
C ALA A 212 -2.28 -2.27 14.20
N VAL A 213 -3.47 -2.82 14.44
CA VAL A 213 -4.16 -2.70 15.74
C VAL A 213 -3.31 -3.33 16.84
N TRP A 214 -2.67 -4.46 16.57
CA TRP A 214 -1.86 -5.15 17.55
C TRP A 214 -0.64 -4.33 17.97
N LEU A 215 0.05 -3.74 17.00
CA LEU A 215 1.18 -2.82 17.22
C LEU A 215 0.75 -1.59 18.02
N LEU A 216 -0.41 -1.04 17.74
CA LEU A 216 -0.95 0.14 18.42
C LEU A 216 -1.22 -0.12 19.91
N ILE A 217 -1.79 -1.27 20.25
CA ILE A 217 -2.30 -1.58 21.60
C ILE A 217 -1.27 -2.36 22.44
N TRP A 218 -0.71 -3.45 21.91
CA TRP A 218 0.15 -4.38 22.65
C TRP A 218 1.64 -4.28 22.30
N GLY A 219 1.96 -3.70 21.14
CA GLY A 219 3.33 -3.51 20.67
C GLY A 219 4.28 -2.89 21.71
N PRO A 220 3.94 -1.76 22.37
CA PRO A 220 4.84 -1.10 23.33
C PRO A 220 5.34 -2.01 24.45
N LYS A 221 4.49 -2.90 24.98
CA LYS A 221 4.83 -3.82 26.07
C LYS A 221 5.78 -4.94 25.62
N ARG A 222 5.58 -5.47 24.42
CA ARG A 222 6.36 -6.61 23.89
C ARG A 222 7.74 -6.21 23.39
N PHE A 223 7.83 -5.07 22.71
CA PHE A 223 9.11 -4.55 22.24
C PHE A 223 9.95 -3.95 23.39
N ALA A 224 9.32 -3.60 24.51
CA ALA A 224 10.02 -3.27 25.75
C ALA A 224 10.80 -4.46 26.33
N SER A 225 10.14 -5.61 26.43
CA SER A 225 10.69 -6.82 27.04
C SER A 225 11.79 -7.46 26.19
N ALA A 226 11.72 -7.34 24.86
CA ALA A 226 12.70 -7.92 23.94
C ALA A 226 14.02 -7.14 23.83
N GLN A 227 14.11 -5.96 24.46
CA GLN A 227 15.33 -5.14 24.49
C GLN A 227 16.08 -5.21 25.83
N ARG A 228 15.56 -5.96 26.80
CA ARG A 228 16.26 -6.33 28.03
C ARG A 228 16.99 -7.65 27.82
#